data_AF-W3TWX3-F1
#
_entry.id   AF-W3TWX3-F1
#
_cell.length_a   1.000
_cell.length_b   1.000
_cell.length_c   1.000
_cell.angle_alpha   90.00
_cell.angle_beta   90.00
_cell.angle_gamma   90.00
#
_symmetry.space_group_name_H-M   'P 1'
#
loop_
_entity.id
_entity.type
_entity.pdbx_description
1 polymer ?
#
loop_
_entity_poly.entity_id
_entity_poly.type
_entity_poly.pdbx_seq_one_letter_code
_entity_poly.pdbx_strand_id
1 'polypeptide(L)'
;MKISSGNSSPIATAIQANKSQVTLKDVTINKTETSIVTQSDSQVIISGGSFDGKMFSLNSSTITLNNKITVTSSNGDRLHPDGLNSTITMTGGSVIEETTCIVSRKQRTD
;
A
#
# COMPACT_ATOMS: atom_id res chain seq x y z
N MET A 1 -14.49 7.73 0.14
CA MET A 1 -13.94 8.48 1.32
C MET A 1 -12.62 9.15 0.92
N LYS A 2 -12.24 10.30 1.50
CA LYS A 2 -10.94 10.96 1.22
C LYS A 2 -10.10 11.12 2.47
N ILE A 3 -8.80 10.77 2.40
CA ILE A 3 -7.79 10.99 3.43
C ILE A 3 -6.65 11.81 2.82
N SER A 4 -6.36 12.99 3.39
CA SER A 4 -5.36 13.89 2.83
C SER A 4 -4.86 14.91 3.83
N SER A 5 -3.59 15.33 3.70
CA SER A 5 -3.09 16.49 4.44
C SER A 5 -3.77 17.78 3.98
N GLY A 6 -4.29 18.55 4.95
CA GLY A 6 -4.76 19.91 4.74
C GLY A 6 -3.63 20.92 4.53
N ASN A 7 -2.39 20.54 4.87
CA ASN A 7 -1.21 21.41 4.84
C ASN A 7 -0.31 21.12 3.63
N SER A 8 0.84 21.79 3.58
CA SER A 8 1.89 21.54 2.58
C SER A 8 2.63 20.22 2.82
N SER A 9 2.82 19.80 4.08
CA SER A 9 3.52 18.57 4.41
C SER A 9 2.67 17.33 4.17
N PRO A 10 3.23 16.24 3.59
CA PRO A 10 2.52 14.99 3.39
C PRO A 10 2.24 14.27 4.72
N ILE A 11 1.23 13.40 4.74
CA ILE A 11 1.00 12.46 5.84
C ILE A 11 2.08 11.37 5.76
N ALA A 12 2.78 11.09 6.87
CA ALA A 12 3.81 10.06 6.89
C ALA A 12 3.22 8.65 6.62
N THR A 13 2.13 8.29 7.31
CA THR A 13 1.37 7.05 7.07
C THR A 13 -0.12 7.30 7.19
N ALA A 14 -0.91 7.03 6.15
CA ALA A 14 -2.35 7.26 6.19
C ALA A 14 -3.14 6.14 6.86
N ILE A 15 -2.80 4.88 6.56
CA ILE A 15 -3.46 3.71 7.16
C ILE A 15 -2.39 2.73 7.66
N GLN A 16 -2.52 2.34 8.93
CA GLN A 16 -1.70 1.29 9.54
C GLN A 16 -2.62 0.20 10.09
N ALA A 17 -2.52 -1.00 9.52
CA ALA A 17 -3.18 -2.20 10.02
C ALA A 17 -2.19 -3.03 10.86
N ASN A 18 -2.56 -3.33 12.10
CA ASN A 18 -1.75 -4.11 13.02
C ASN A 18 -2.64 -5.15 13.73
N LYS A 19 -2.34 -6.44 13.54
CA LYS A 19 -3.17 -7.57 13.98
C LYS A 19 -4.65 -7.38 13.65
N SER A 20 -4.94 -6.97 12.41
CA SER A 20 -6.29 -6.53 12.02
C SER A 20 -6.62 -6.88 10.59
N GLN A 21 -7.93 -6.93 10.30
CA GLN A 21 -8.46 -7.04 8.94
C GLN A 21 -9.21 -5.75 8.59
N VAL A 22 -8.86 -5.11 7.47
CA VAL A 22 -9.46 -3.85 7.02
C VAL A 22 -9.92 -3.99 5.58
N THR A 23 -11.16 -3.56 5.31
CA THR A 23 -11.68 -3.45 3.94
C THR A 23 -11.88 -1.99 3.58
N LEU A 24 -11.33 -1.58 2.45
CA LEU A 24 -11.44 -0.23 1.90
C LEU A 24 -12.15 -0.29 0.55
N LYS A 25 -13.17 0.55 0.37
CA LYS A 25 -13.92 0.65 -0.87
C LYS A 25 -13.96 2.10 -1.34
N ASP A 26 -13.54 2.32 -2.58
CA ASP A 26 -13.58 3.63 -3.25
C ASP A 26 -12.98 4.76 -2.37
N VAL A 27 -11.77 4.49 -1.85
CA VAL A 27 -11.01 5.42 -1.00
C VAL A 27 -10.02 6.20 -1.86
N THR A 28 -9.93 7.50 -1.60
CA THR A 28 -8.91 8.38 -2.16
C THR A 28 -7.94 8.80 -1.06
N ILE A 29 -6.69 8.36 -1.15
CA ILE A 29 -5.59 8.79 -0.28
C ILE A 29 -4.65 9.66 -1.12
N ASN A 30 -4.42 10.91 -0.73
CA ASN A 30 -3.50 11.80 -1.43
C ASN A 30 -2.61 12.63 -0.49
N LYS A 31 -1.45 13.08 -0.99
CA LYS A 31 -0.43 13.80 -0.20
C LYS A 31 0.08 12.95 0.97
N THR A 32 0.58 11.75 0.67
CA THR A 32 1.16 10.87 1.70
C THR A 32 2.49 10.30 1.25
N GLU A 33 3.40 10.09 2.20
CA GLU A 33 4.64 9.37 1.94
C GLU A 33 4.36 7.86 1.83
N THR A 34 3.59 7.34 2.80
CA THR A 34 3.12 5.95 2.83
C THR A 34 1.60 5.95 2.93
N SER A 35 0.95 5.34 1.94
CA SER A 35 -0.50 5.23 1.92
C SER A 35 -0.96 4.13 2.88
N ILE A 36 -0.32 2.96 2.86
CA ILE A 36 -0.74 1.80 3.64
C ILE A 36 0.47 1.04 4.21
N VAL A 37 0.41 0.71 5.50
CA VAL A 37 1.29 -0.27 6.15
C VAL A 37 0.43 -1.38 6.73
N THR A 38 0.76 -2.62 6.42
CA THR A 38 0.17 -3.80 7.06
C THR A 38 1.26 -4.58 7.79
N GLN A 39 0.98 -5.01 9.01
CA GLN A 39 1.94 -5.77 9.82
C GLN A 39 1.26 -6.71 10.81
N SER A 40 2.04 -7.66 11.34
CA SER A 40 1.59 -8.59 12.37
C SER A 40 0.39 -9.42 11.91
N ASP A 41 0.56 -10.18 10.83
CA ASP A 41 -0.48 -11.05 10.25
C ASP A 41 -1.76 -10.29 9.86
N SER A 42 -1.62 -9.02 9.45
CA SER A 42 -2.77 -8.21 9.05
C SER A 42 -3.19 -8.47 7.61
N GLN A 43 -4.44 -8.14 7.32
CA GLN A 43 -4.97 -8.16 5.96
C GLN A 43 -5.65 -6.83 5.63
N VAL A 44 -5.28 -6.25 4.50
CA VAL A 44 -6.01 -5.11 3.91
C VAL A 44 -6.52 -5.52 2.53
N ILE A 45 -7.83 -5.37 2.33
CA ILE A 45 -8.48 -5.58 1.03
C ILE A 45 -8.98 -4.23 0.53
N ILE A 46 -8.63 -3.90 -0.71
CA ILE A 46 -8.98 -2.65 -1.35
C ILE A 46 -9.75 -2.93 -2.63
N SER A 47 -10.86 -2.24 -2.81
CA SER A 47 -11.70 -2.33 -3.99
C SER A 47 -11.97 -0.93 -4.56
N GLY A 48 -11.29 -0.59 -5.65
CA GLY A 48 -11.38 0.72 -6.28
C GLY A 48 -10.72 1.85 -5.48
N GLY A 49 -10.55 3.01 -6.13
CA GLY A 49 -10.00 4.22 -5.52
C GLY A 49 -8.63 4.63 -6.05
N SER A 50 -8.00 5.58 -5.36
CA SER A 50 -6.71 6.15 -5.74
C SER A 50 -5.83 6.37 -4.52
N PHE A 51 -4.57 5.97 -4.60
CA PHE A 51 -3.65 5.97 -3.47
C PHE A 51 -2.33 6.60 -3.89
N ASP A 52 -2.00 7.71 -3.27
CA ASP A 52 -0.72 8.38 -3.40
C ASP A 52 0.17 8.01 -2.21
N GLY A 53 1.36 7.49 -2.47
CA GLY A 53 2.33 7.04 -1.48
C GLY A 53 2.54 5.53 -1.47
N LYS A 54 3.61 5.10 -0.83
CA LYS A 54 4.06 3.69 -0.78
C LYS A 54 3.08 2.78 -0.05
N MET A 55 3.08 1.50 -0.37
CA MET A 55 2.34 0.44 0.29
C MET A 55 3.29 -0.65 0.76
N PHE A 56 3.29 -0.90 2.07
CA PHE A 56 4.14 -1.91 2.70
C PHE A 56 3.29 -3.05 3.26
N SER A 57 3.72 -4.27 2.96
CA SER A 57 3.20 -5.48 3.58
C SER A 57 4.30 -6.15 4.37
N LEU A 58 4.18 -6.13 5.70
CA LEU A 58 5.22 -6.54 6.64
C LEU A 58 4.81 -7.80 7.40
N ASN A 59 5.78 -8.64 7.80
CA ASN A 59 5.60 -9.73 8.76
C ASN A 59 4.35 -10.60 8.49
N SER A 60 4.39 -11.39 7.41
CA SER A 60 3.31 -12.31 7.01
C SER A 60 1.95 -11.63 6.75
N SER A 61 1.94 -10.32 6.55
CA SER A 61 0.72 -9.57 6.22
C SER A 61 0.41 -9.59 4.73
N THR A 62 -0.79 -9.14 4.40
CA THR A 62 -1.28 -9.15 3.02
C THR A 62 -1.98 -7.84 2.67
N ILE A 63 -1.69 -7.33 1.46
CA ILE A 63 -2.48 -6.28 0.81
C ILE A 63 -3.05 -6.85 -0.49
N THR A 64 -4.37 -6.74 -0.67
CA THR A 64 -5.06 -7.12 -1.90
C THR A 64 -5.67 -5.90 -2.56
N LEU A 65 -5.27 -5.61 -3.80
CA LEU A 65 -5.74 -4.50 -4.63
C LEU A 65 -6.61 -5.06 -5.77
N ASN A 66 -7.92 -4.81 -5.70
CA ASN A 66 -8.90 -5.29 -6.68
C ASN A 66 -9.58 -4.15 -7.43
N ASN A 67 -10.11 -4.46 -8.62
CA ASN A 67 -10.84 -3.54 -9.50
C ASN A 67 -9.97 -2.37 -10.02
N LYS A 68 -10.61 -1.29 -10.47
CA LYS A 68 -9.92 -0.10 -11.00
C LYS A 68 -9.31 0.72 -9.86
N ILE A 69 -8.11 0.35 -9.44
CA ILE A 69 -7.29 1.10 -8.47
C ILE A 69 -6.17 1.85 -9.20
N THR A 70 -5.89 3.08 -8.77
CA THR A 70 -4.69 3.80 -9.19
C THR A 70 -3.74 3.96 -8.02
N VAL A 71 -2.50 3.51 -8.16
CA VAL A 71 -1.43 3.77 -7.18
C VAL A 71 -0.41 4.73 -7.80
N THR A 72 -0.17 5.85 -7.11
CA THR A 72 0.85 6.86 -7.42
C THR A 72 1.81 7.02 -6.24
N SER A 73 3.00 7.53 -6.50
CA SER A 73 4.02 7.93 -5.53
C SER A 73 5.06 8.73 -6.28
N SER A 74 5.39 9.92 -5.78
CA SER A 74 6.47 10.75 -6.34
C SER A 74 7.86 10.26 -5.96
N ASN A 75 7.98 9.39 -4.93
CA ASN A 75 9.27 9.04 -4.33
C ASN A 75 9.39 7.51 -4.12
N GLY A 76 10.15 6.84 -4.99
CA GLY A 76 10.61 5.45 -4.82
C GLY A 76 9.54 4.35 -4.87
N ASP A 77 9.91 3.16 -4.37
CA ASP A 77 9.14 1.90 -4.43
C ASP A 77 7.68 2.06 -3.97
N ARG A 78 6.74 1.51 -4.75
CA ARG A 78 5.31 1.65 -4.47
C ARG A 78 4.70 0.47 -3.77
N LEU A 79 4.94 -0.73 -4.29
CA LEU A 79 4.43 -1.95 -3.69
C LEU A 79 5.63 -2.73 -3.15
N HIS A 80 5.70 -2.84 -1.82
CA HIS A 80 6.84 -3.42 -1.12
C HIS A 80 6.37 -4.49 -0.10
N PRO A 81 6.20 -5.74 -0.52
CA PRO A 81 6.14 -6.87 0.40
C PRO A 81 7.53 -7.10 1.02
N ASP A 82 7.60 -7.04 2.34
CA ASP A 82 8.80 -7.29 3.15
C ASP A 82 8.47 -8.22 4.32
N GLY A 83 9.30 -9.22 4.56
CA GLY A 83 9.06 -10.29 5.52
C GLY A 83 8.57 -11.60 4.88
N LEU A 84 8.79 -12.69 5.62
CA LEU A 84 8.39 -14.03 5.19
C LEU A 84 6.87 -14.09 5.06
N ASN A 85 6.40 -14.66 3.95
CA ASN A 85 4.98 -14.77 3.59
C ASN A 85 4.23 -13.43 3.43
N SER A 86 4.92 -12.29 3.45
CA SER A 86 4.30 -11.01 3.15
C SER A 86 3.95 -10.92 1.68
N THR A 87 2.73 -10.51 1.36
CA THR A 87 2.28 -10.40 -0.04
C THR A 87 1.57 -9.09 -0.32
N ILE A 88 1.71 -8.63 -1.57
CA ILE A 88 0.86 -7.61 -2.17
C ILE A 88 0.38 -8.17 -3.50
N THR A 89 -0.94 -8.33 -3.65
CA THR A 89 -1.57 -8.84 -4.87
C THR A 89 -2.39 -7.75 -5.53
N MET A 90 -2.21 -7.54 -6.83
CA MET A 90 -2.99 -6.57 -7.61
C MET A 90 -3.62 -7.29 -8.81
N THR A 91 -4.95 -7.33 -8.85
CA THR A 91 -5.72 -8.04 -9.89
C THR A 91 -6.34 -7.11 -10.95
N GLY A 92 -6.21 -5.79 -10.77
CA GLY A 92 -6.65 -4.78 -11.72
C GLY A 92 -6.18 -3.38 -11.35
N GLY A 93 -6.26 -2.45 -12.31
CA GLY A 93 -5.89 -1.04 -12.11
C GLY A 93 -4.55 -0.67 -12.73
N SER A 94 -3.91 0.37 -12.20
CA SER A 94 -2.63 0.89 -12.71
C SER A 94 -1.74 1.40 -11.59
N VAL A 95 -0.43 1.17 -11.76
CA VAL A 95 0.60 1.79 -10.94
C VAL A 95 1.41 2.71 -11.87
N ILE A 96 1.35 4.03 -11.65
CA ILE A 96 1.83 5.05 -12.62
C ILE A 96 3.10 5.76 -12.14
N GLU A 97 4.30 5.39 -12.55
CA GLU A 97 5.55 5.88 -11.93
C GLU A 97 6.63 6.44 -12.85
N GLU A 98 7.67 7.04 -12.25
CA GLU A 98 8.87 7.52 -12.95
C GLU A 98 10.09 6.59 -12.80
N THR A 99 10.13 5.67 -11.81
CA THR A 99 11.33 4.85 -11.49
C THR A 99 11.06 3.35 -11.25
N THR A 100 10.64 2.93 -10.05
CA THR A 100 10.58 1.48 -9.67
C THR A 100 9.26 1.05 -9.02
N CYS A 101 8.51 0.18 -9.71
CA CYS A 101 7.08 -0.08 -9.42
C CYS A 101 6.86 -1.04 -8.28
N ILE A 102 7.60 -2.14 -8.31
CA ILE A 102 7.41 -3.30 -7.45
C ILE A 102 8.80 -3.73 -7.02
N VAL A 103 9.01 -3.81 -5.71
CA VAL A 103 10.22 -4.39 -5.15
C VAL A 103 9.82 -5.60 -4.32
N SER A 104 10.42 -6.74 -4.65
CA SER A 104 10.29 -7.96 -3.86
C SER A 104 11.69 -8.45 -3.53
N ARG A 105 11.97 -8.62 -2.25
CA ARG A 105 13.27 -9.14 -1.79
C ARG A 105 13.14 -10.62 -1.48
N LYS A 106 14.06 -11.42 -2.05
CA LYS A 106 14.17 -12.84 -1.70
C LYS A 106 14.56 -12.94 -0.22
N GLN A 107 13.68 -13.52 0.58
CA GLN A 107 13.94 -13.79 1.99
C GLN A 107 14.93 -14.96 2.08
N ARG A 108 15.98 -14.81 2.90
CA ARG A 108 16.94 -15.89 3.19
C ARG A 108 16.31 -16.73 4.31
N THR A 109 16.03 -18.00 4.02
CA THR A 109 15.74 -19.00 5.05
C THR A 109 17.09 -19.54 5.51
N ASP A 110 17.53 -19.15 6.70
CA ASP A 110 18.66 -19.74 7.40
C ASP A 110 18.33 -21.16 7.90
#